data_AF-A0A561DVG1-F1
#
_entry.id   AF-A0A561DVG1-F1
#
_cell.length_a   1.000
_cell.length_b   1.000
_cell.length_c   1.000
_cell.angle_alpha   90.00
_cell.angle_beta   90.00
_cell.angle_gamma   90.00
#
_symmetry.space_group_name_H-M   'P 1'
#
loop_
_entity.id
_entity.type
_entity.pdbx_description
1 polymer ?
#
loop_
_entity_poly.entity_id
_entity_poly.type
_entity_poly.pdbx_seq_one_letter_code
_entity_poly.pdbx_strand_id
1 'polypeptide(L)'
;MSPIDPTGKATDTAPIGIYWHPQTLNDARAAYALDIEQNETGPETFALWIADAIDRYAQLTPQQRADIVDTLPNPARAGEGLNRPFIVPLETIHAAEDACKMDQGALGKNRGISTLAYEAARAKTEQARAANGGTLAPAGPGRLPTRARARQRRRR
;
A
#
# COMPACT_ATOMS: atom_id res chain seq x y z
N MET A 1 -17.21 3.19 -13.40
CA MET A 1 -17.52 1.76 -13.15
C MET A 1 -16.73 1.36 -11.91
N SER A 2 -17.37 1.43 -10.75
CA SER A 2 -16.77 1.01 -9.48
C SER A 2 -16.67 -0.52 -9.44
N PRO A 3 -15.64 -1.10 -8.78
CA PRO A 3 -15.55 -2.54 -8.61
C PRO A 3 -16.73 -3.01 -7.73
N ILE A 4 -17.40 -4.07 -8.16
CA ILE A 4 -18.55 -4.64 -7.47
C ILE A 4 -18.03 -5.77 -6.58
N ASP A 5 -18.24 -5.66 -5.28
CA ASP A 5 -18.04 -6.74 -4.30
C ASP A 5 -19.04 -7.89 -4.59
N PRO A 6 -18.75 -9.18 -4.32
CA PRO A 6 -19.69 -10.28 -4.63
C PRO A 6 -20.99 -10.24 -3.80
N THR A 7 -21.15 -9.25 -2.92
CA THR A 7 -22.35 -8.99 -2.12
C THR A 7 -23.31 -7.97 -2.74
N GLY A 8 -22.96 -7.34 -3.87
CA GLY A 8 -23.87 -6.46 -4.62
C GLY A 8 -24.14 -5.08 -3.98
N LYS A 9 -23.41 -4.69 -2.93
CA LYS A 9 -23.41 -3.30 -2.45
C LYS A 9 -22.36 -2.50 -3.23
N ALA A 10 -22.73 -1.31 -3.69
CA ALA A 10 -21.75 -0.34 -4.16
C ALA A 10 -20.83 -0.01 -2.97
N THR A 11 -19.58 -0.47 -3.01
CA THR A 11 -18.57 -0.04 -2.05
C THR A 11 -18.31 1.42 -2.32
N ASP A 12 -18.71 2.30 -1.39
CA ASP A 12 -18.35 3.71 -1.49
C ASP A 12 -16.84 3.84 -1.49
N THR A 13 -16.33 4.64 -2.42
CA THR A 13 -14.90 4.87 -2.59
C THR A 13 -14.59 6.36 -2.48
N ALA A 14 -13.48 6.69 -1.86
CA ALA A 14 -13.00 8.07 -1.77
C ALA A 14 -11.49 8.16 -2.04
N PRO A 15 -10.99 9.34 -2.46
CA PRO A 15 -9.57 9.53 -2.70
C PRO A 15 -8.80 9.67 -1.38
N ILE A 16 -7.67 8.96 -1.26
CA ILE A 16 -6.65 9.19 -0.25
C ILE A 16 -5.39 9.75 -0.94
N GLY A 17 -4.95 10.95 -0.54
CA GLY A 17 -3.71 11.55 -1.01
C GLY A 17 -2.52 11.02 -0.23
N ILE A 18 -1.52 10.44 -0.91
CA ILE A 18 -0.28 9.98 -0.27
C ILE A 18 0.87 10.79 -0.86
N TYR A 19 1.70 11.35 0.01
CA TYR A 19 2.93 12.03 -0.39
C TYR A 19 4.07 11.02 -0.51
N TRP A 20 4.71 10.97 -1.67
CA TRP A 20 5.73 9.98 -2.00
C TRP A 20 7.07 10.62 -2.30
N HIS A 21 8.14 9.97 -1.84
CA HIS A 21 9.42 10.09 -2.51
C HIS A 21 9.42 9.22 -3.79
N PRO A 22 9.99 9.71 -4.91
CA PRO A 22 9.97 8.99 -6.19
C PRO A 22 10.49 7.56 -6.10
N GLN A 23 11.60 7.34 -5.38
CA GLN A 23 12.17 6.00 -5.22
C GLN A 23 11.24 5.08 -4.43
N THR A 24 10.65 5.56 -3.33
CA THR A 24 9.70 4.76 -2.53
C THR A 24 8.48 4.36 -3.35
N LEU A 25 7.98 5.24 -4.22
CA LEU A 25 6.88 4.91 -5.12
C LEU A 25 7.31 3.83 -6.13
N ASN A 26 8.51 3.91 -6.69
CA ASN A 26 9.01 2.87 -7.59
C ASN A 26 9.21 1.52 -6.88
N ASP A 27 9.70 1.51 -5.65
CA ASP A 27 9.85 0.28 -4.86
C ASP A 27 8.48 -0.34 -4.54
N ALA A 28 7.49 0.48 -4.15
CA ALA A 28 6.12 0.00 -3.92
C ALA A 28 5.48 -0.56 -5.20
N ARG A 29 5.75 0.06 -6.34
CA ARG A 29 5.32 -0.43 -7.66
C ARG A 29 5.97 -1.78 -8.02
N ALA A 30 7.24 -1.95 -7.68
CA ALA A 30 7.97 -3.20 -7.88
C ALA A 30 7.41 -4.31 -7.00
N ALA A 31 7.17 -4.02 -5.71
CA ALA A 31 6.54 -4.94 -4.77
C ALA A 31 5.14 -5.38 -5.24
N TYR A 32 4.31 -4.47 -5.74
CA TYR A 32 3.02 -4.82 -6.31
C TYR A 32 3.13 -5.73 -7.55
N ALA A 33 4.08 -5.46 -8.45
CA ALA A 33 4.31 -6.31 -9.62
C ALA A 33 4.71 -7.73 -9.21
N LEU A 34 5.62 -7.84 -8.23
CA LEU A 34 6.06 -9.09 -7.63
C LEU A 34 4.89 -9.84 -6.96
N ASP A 35 4.07 -9.17 -6.17
CA ASP A 35 2.93 -9.79 -5.49
C ASP A 35 1.92 -10.39 -6.46
N ILE A 36 1.68 -9.73 -7.60
CA ILE A 36 0.85 -10.28 -8.67
C ILE A 36 1.52 -11.49 -9.33
N GLU A 37 2.85 -11.43 -9.50
CA GLU A 37 3.65 -12.51 -10.08
C GLU A 37 3.82 -13.72 -9.18
N GLN A 38 3.61 -13.60 -7.87
CA GLN A 38 3.75 -14.70 -6.93
C GLN A 38 2.41 -15.26 -6.43
N ASN A 39 1.38 -14.44 -6.29
CA ASN A 39 0.12 -14.87 -5.66
C ASN A 39 -1.02 -15.10 -6.67
N GLU A 40 -1.70 -16.25 -6.57
CA GLU A 40 -2.86 -16.59 -7.43
C GLU A 40 -4.17 -15.90 -7.00
N THR A 41 -4.22 -15.44 -5.76
CA THR A 41 -5.22 -14.54 -5.16
C THR A 41 -4.57 -13.22 -4.71
N GLY A 42 -5.34 -12.11 -4.62
CA GLY A 42 -4.82 -10.79 -4.21
C GLY A 42 -5.31 -9.60 -5.06
N PRO A 43 -4.87 -8.36 -4.75
CA PRO A 43 -5.42 -7.13 -5.31
C PRO A 43 -5.23 -7.04 -6.83
N GLU A 44 -6.26 -6.53 -7.53
CA GLU A 44 -6.24 -6.44 -9.01
C GLU A 44 -5.47 -5.24 -9.55
N THR A 45 -5.40 -4.18 -8.75
CA THR A 45 -4.81 -2.89 -9.10
C THR A 45 -3.87 -2.41 -8.00
N PHE A 46 -2.96 -1.50 -8.35
CA PHE A 46 -2.05 -0.88 -7.37
C PHE A 46 -2.82 -0.11 -6.28
N ALA A 47 -3.94 0.55 -6.63
CA ALA A 47 -4.78 1.24 -5.64
C ALA A 47 -5.40 0.27 -4.61
N LEU A 48 -5.89 -0.89 -5.07
CA LEU A 48 -6.38 -1.94 -4.16
C LEU A 48 -5.25 -2.59 -3.36
N TRP A 49 -4.04 -2.65 -3.92
CA TRP A 49 -2.87 -3.11 -3.17
C TRP A 49 -2.48 -2.14 -2.05
N ILE A 50 -2.60 -0.83 -2.29
CA ILE A 50 -2.45 0.20 -1.27
C ILE A 50 -3.57 0.10 -0.22
N ALA A 51 -4.82 -0.10 -0.64
CA ALA A 51 -5.92 -0.29 0.30
C ALA A 51 -5.68 -1.47 1.25
N ASP A 52 -5.35 -2.64 0.70
CA ASP A 52 -4.99 -3.83 1.51
C ASP A 52 -3.76 -3.60 2.39
N ALA A 53 -2.80 -2.75 1.96
CA ALA A 53 -1.68 -2.35 2.83
C ALA A 53 -2.17 -1.55 4.03
N ILE A 54 -3.02 -0.55 3.80
CA ILE A 54 -3.59 0.31 4.84
C ILE A 54 -4.43 -0.52 5.81
N ASP A 55 -5.32 -1.37 5.31
CA ASP A 55 -6.20 -2.19 6.14
C ASP A 55 -5.38 -3.08 7.08
N ARG A 56 -4.39 -3.81 6.56
CA ARG A 56 -3.52 -4.67 7.39
C ARG A 56 -2.73 -3.87 8.41
N TYR A 57 -2.22 -2.70 8.02
CA TYR A 57 -1.43 -1.85 8.91
C TYR A 57 -2.31 -1.19 10.00
N ALA A 58 -3.56 -0.87 9.69
CA ALA A 58 -4.52 -0.32 10.64
C ALA A 58 -4.91 -1.33 11.74
N GLN A 59 -4.94 -2.63 11.43
CA GLN A 59 -5.21 -3.70 12.40
C GLN A 59 -4.10 -3.90 13.44
N LEU A 60 -2.91 -3.35 13.21
CA LEU A 60 -1.81 -3.44 14.17
C LEU A 60 -2.07 -2.59 15.41
N THR A 61 -1.42 -2.93 16.51
CA THR A 61 -1.38 -2.05 17.69
C THR A 61 -0.50 -0.82 17.41
N PRO A 62 -0.68 0.30 18.13
CA PRO A 62 0.20 1.46 18.01
C PRO A 62 1.68 1.13 18.18
N GLN A 63 2.00 0.25 19.13
CA GLN A 63 3.39 -0.16 19.37
C GLN A 63 3.96 -0.96 18.19
N GLN A 64 3.21 -1.94 17.67
CA GLN A 64 3.65 -2.70 16.48
C GLN A 64 3.89 -1.80 15.27
N ARG A 65 3.05 -0.78 15.06
CA ARG A 65 3.29 0.21 13.99
C ARG A 65 4.57 1.00 14.24
N ALA A 66 4.79 1.46 15.48
CA ALA A 66 6.02 2.17 15.83
C ALA A 66 7.27 1.30 15.59
N ASP A 67 7.25 0.05 16.05
CA ASP A 67 8.36 -0.89 15.88
C ASP A 67 8.64 -1.15 14.38
N ILE A 68 7.60 -1.30 13.56
CA ILE A 68 7.77 -1.42 12.11
C ILE A 68 8.46 -0.17 11.55
N VAL A 69 7.98 1.03 11.87
CA VAL A 69 8.58 2.28 11.37
C VAL A 69 10.05 2.39 11.73
N ASP A 70 10.42 2.00 12.94
CA ASP A 70 11.80 2.08 13.43
C ASP A 70 12.73 1.07 12.73
N THR A 71 12.19 -0.05 12.24
CA THR A 71 12.94 -1.05 11.46
C THR A 71 12.96 -0.78 9.95
N LEU A 72 12.08 0.09 9.43
CA LEU A 72 12.02 0.36 8.00
C LEU A 72 13.29 1.11 7.53
N PRO A 73 13.93 0.68 6.43
CA PRO A 73 15.07 1.39 5.87
C PRO A 73 14.72 2.84 5.56
N ASN A 74 15.59 3.79 5.92
CA ASN A 74 15.36 5.20 5.67
C ASN A 74 14.97 5.46 4.20
N PRO A 75 13.91 6.25 3.96
CA PRO A 75 13.44 6.46 2.60
C PRO A 75 14.51 7.19 1.79
N ALA A 76 14.79 6.70 0.59
CA ALA A 76 15.67 7.38 -0.34
C ALA A 76 15.05 8.74 -0.72
N ARG A 77 15.67 9.84 -0.25
CA ARG A 77 15.21 11.22 -0.46
C ARG A 77 15.62 11.81 -1.81
N ALA A 78 15.93 10.98 -2.80
CA ALA A 78 16.33 11.46 -4.12
C ALA A 78 15.11 12.06 -4.86
N GLY A 79 15.18 13.36 -5.14
CA GLY A 79 14.16 14.10 -5.90
C GLY A 79 13.06 14.73 -5.07
N GLU A 80 12.30 15.61 -5.71
CA GLU A 80 11.13 16.26 -5.11
C GLU A 80 10.01 15.24 -4.89
N GLY A 81 9.40 15.26 -3.70
CA GLY A 81 8.29 14.37 -3.40
C GLY A 81 7.01 14.80 -4.13
N LEU A 82 6.16 13.83 -4.45
CA LEU A 82 4.93 14.06 -5.20
C LEU A 82 3.71 13.55 -4.43
N ASN A 83 2.62 14.31 -4.45
CA ASN A 83 1.34 13.85 -3.94
C ASN A 83 0.61 13.03 -5.01
N ARG A 84 0.18 11.81 -4.67
CA ARG A 84 -0.61 10.94 -5.55
C ARG A 84 -1.90 10.51 -4.85
N PRO A 85 -3.08 10.83 -5.43
CA PRO A 85 -4.34 10.32 -4.93
C PRO A 85 -4.58 8.88 -5.40
N PHE A 86 -5.12 8.06 -4.52
CA PHE A 86 -5.62 6.71 -4.84
C PHE A 86 -7.08 6.60 -4.45
N ILE A 87 -7.89 6.00 -5.32
CA ILE A 87 -9.29 5.70 -5.00
C ILE A 87 -9.33 4.39 -4.25
N VAL A 88 -9.76 4.43 -2.99
CA VAL A 88 -9.82 3.28 -2.08
C VAL A 88 -11.22 3.16 -1.48
N PRO A 89 -11.60 1.97 -0.96
CA PRO A 89 -12.82 1.80 -0.19
C PRO A 89 -12.91 2.78 0.98
N LEU A 90 -14.11 3.29 1.27
CA LEU A 90 -14.34 4.23 2.37
C LEU A 90 -14.01 3.59 3.73
N GLU A 91 -14.27 2.29 3.89
CA GLU A 91 -13.93 1.52 5.08
C GLU A 91 -12.42 1.53 5.39
N THR A 92 -11.57 1.49 4.35
CA THR A 92 -10.12 1.62 4.48
C THR A 92 -9.71 2.99 5.04
N ILE A 93 -10.42 4.05 4.64
CA ILE A 93 -10.18 5.40 5.15
C ILE A 93 -10.57 5.49 6.62
N HIS A 94 -11.74 4.97 6.99
CA HIS A 94 -12.18 4.94 8.39
C HIS A 94 -11.22 4.11 9.27
N ALA A 95 -10.76 2.96 8.79
CA ALA A 95 -9.78 2.14 9.49
C ALA A 95 -8.46 2.90 9.72
N ALA A 96 -7.99 3.64 8.72
CA ALA A 96 -6.80 4.49 8.85
C ALA A 96 -6.99 5.63 9.85
N GLU A 97 -8.15 6.28 9.84
CA GLU A 97 -8.50 7.34 10.81
C GLU A 97 -8.50 6.83 12.24
N ASP A 98 -9.12 5.67 12.47
CA ASP A 98 -9.18 5.07 13.79
C ASP A 98 -7.79 4.64 14.26
N ALA A 99 -6.96 4.11 13.36
CA ALA A 99 -5.56 3.82 13.67
C ALA A 99 -4.76 5.07 14.07
N CYS A 100 -4.94 6.20 13.36
CA CYS A 100 -4.33 7.47 13.76
C CYS A 100 -4.78 7.94 15.16
N LYS A 101 -6.09 7.82 15.47
CA LYS A 101 -6.61 8.16 16.81
C LYS A 101 -6.01 7.26 17.89
N MET A 102 -5.86 5.96 17.62
CA MET A 102 -5.20 5.02 18.52
C MET A 102 -3.74 5.38 18.76
N ASP A 103 -2.99 5.75 17.72
CA ASP A 103 -1.59 6.18 17.85
C ASP A 103 -1.45 7.47 18.67
N GLN A 104 -2.37 8.42 18.45
CA GLN A 104 -2.41 9.65 19.24
C GLN A 104 -2.68 9.36 20.71
N GLY A 105 -3.67 8.51 21.01
CA GLY A 105 -4.05 8.18 22.39
C GLY A 105 -2.99 7.37 23.15
N ALA A 106 -2.31 6.43 22.48
CA ALA A 106 -1.34 5.55 23.12
C ALA A 106 0.09 6.10 23.15
N LEU A 107 0.52 6.79 22.09
CA LEU A 107 1.91 7.21 21.91
C LEU A 107 2.08 8.74 21.88
N GLY A 108 1.00 9.52 21.95
CA GLY A 108 1.03 10.97 21.78
C GLY A 108 1.43 11.42 20.36
N LYS A 109 1.51 10.50 19.40
CA LYS A 109 1.91 10.79 18.01
C LYS A 109 0.71 11.28 17.21
N ASN A 110 0.63 12.58 16.97
CA ASN A 110 -0.38 13.15 16.08
C ASN A 110 0.09 13.05 14.62
N ARG A 111 -0.39 12.05 13.89
CA ARG A 111 -0.06 11.82 12.47
C ARG A 111 -1.31 11.78 11.61
N GLY A 112 -1.18 12.27 10.37
CA GLY A 112 -2.26 12.26 9.39
C GLY A 112 -2.40 10.92 8.68
N ILE A 113 -3.58 10.68 8.11
CA ILE A 113 -3.92 9.51 7.30
C ILE A 113 -2.90 9.29 6.17
N SER A 114 -2.44 10.36 5.52
CA SER A 114 -1.43 10.28 4.46
C SER A 114 -0.10 9.69 4.94
N THR A 115 0.33 10.02 6.15
CA THR A 115 1.56 9.47 6.74
C THR A 115 1.38 8.00 7.09
N LEU A 116 0.25 7.63 7.69
CA LEU A 116 -0.07 6.24 7.99
C LEU A 116 -0.11 5.39 6.72
N ALA A 117 -0.76 5.88 5.66
CA ALA A 117 -0.83 5.18 4.38
C ALA A 117 0.54 5.05 3.69
N TYR A 118 1.39 6.07 3.79
CA TYR A 118 2.77 6.00 3.31
C TYR A 118 3.59 4.93 4.04
N GLU A 119 3.49 4.87 5.37
CA GLU A 119 4.16 3.84 6.17
C GLU A 119 3.61 2.44 5.88
N ALA A 120 2.29 2.29 5.75
CA ALA A 120 1.64 1.03 5.43
C ALA A 120 2.16 0.47 4.09
N ALA A 121 2.27 1.32 3.06
CA ALA A 121 2.81 0.93 1.78
C ALA A 121 4.30 0.54 1.86
N ARG A 122 5.10 1.25 2.66
CA ARG A 122 6.51 0.88 2.90
C ARG A 122 6.62 -0.46 3.63
N ALA A 123 5.83 -0.67 4.69
CA ALA A 123 5.80 -1.93 5.42
C ALA A 123 5.48 -3.10 4.49
N LYS A 124 4.46 -2.96 3.64
CA LYS A 124 4.11 -4.00 2.66
C LYS A 124 5.17 -4.18 1.57
N THR A 125 5.83 -3.11 1.14
CA THR A 125 6.95 -3.17 0.19
C THR A 125 8.11 -4.00 0.76
N GLU A 126 8.47 -3.76 2.02
CA GLU A 126 9.54 -4.51 2.68
C GLU A 126 9.14 -5.96 2.99
N GLN A 127 7.86 -6.24 3.26
CA GLN A 127 7.36 -7.61 3.34
C GLN A 127 7.53 -8.35 2.00
N ALA A 128 7.15 -7.72 0.88
CA ALA A 128 7.33 -8.30 -0.45
C ALA A 128 8.82 -8.49 -0.79
N ARG A 129 9.68 -7.52 -0.45
CA ARG A 129 11.13 -7.62 -0.59
C ARG A 129 11.68 -8.82 0.18
N ALA A 130 11.31 -8.96 1.45
CA ALA A 130 11.75 -10.05 2.31
C ALA A 130 11.28 -11.41 1.79
N ALA A 131 10.03 -11.51 1.33
CA ALA A 131 9.48 -12.73 0.72
C ALA A 131 10.24 -13.14 -0.56
N ASN A 132 10.84 -12.19 -1.28
CA ASN A 132 11.66 -12.41 -2.47
C ASN A 132 13.17 -12.42 -2.20
N GLY A 133 13.59 -12.88 -1.01
CA GLY A 133 15.00 -13.05 -0.68
C GLY A 133 15.78 -11.74 -0.55
N GLY A 134 15.11 -10.63 -0.23
CA GLY A 134 15.73 -9.32 0.02
C GLY A 134 15.86 -8.43 -1.22
N THR A 135 15.31 -8.82 -2.37
CA THR A 135 15.47 -8.06 -3.62
C THR A 135 14.14 -7.68 -4.23
N LEU A 136 14.07 -6.47 -4.80
CA LEU A 136 12.98 -6.02 -5.67
C LEU A 136 13.59 -5.69 -7.03
N ALA A 137 13.13 -6.36 -8.09
CA ALA A 137 13.49 -5.95 -9.43
C ALA A 137 12.88 -4.56 -9.71
N PRO A 138 13.62 -3.61 -10.30
CA PRO A 138 13.10 -2.27 -10.53
C PRO A 138 11.83 -2.34 -11.40
N ALA A 139 10.76 -1.69 -10.95
CA ALA A 139 9.57 -1.53 -11.78
C ALA A 139 9.96 -0.68 -12.99
N GLY A 140 10.03 -1.31 -14.18
CA GLY A 140 10.31 -0.58 -15.41
C GLY A 140 9.33 0.58 -15.63
N PRO A 141 9.69 1.58 -16.44
CA PRO A 141 8.87 2.78 -16.66
C PRO A 141 7.52 2.50 -17.33
N GLY A 142 7.28 1.26 -17.77
CA GLY A 142 6.03 0.81 -18.37
C GLY A 142 4.83 0.85 -17.42
N ARG A 143 3.64 0.77 -18.03
CA ARG A 143 2.37 0.64 -17.30
C ARG A 143 2.42 -0.60 -16.41
N LEU A 144 2.06 -0.45 -15.13
CA LEU A 144 2.00 -1.58 -14.21
C LEU A 144 1.04 -2.65 -14.75
N PRO A 145 1.40 -3.94 -14.64
CA PRO A 145 0.50 -5.00 -15.01
C PRO A 145 -0.75 -4.93 -14.13
N THR A 146 -1.92 -5.02 -14.76
CA THR A 146 -3.15 -5.42 -14.06
C THR A 146 -3.09 -6.92 -13.85
N ARG A 147 -3.62 -7.41 -12.73
CA ARG A 147 -3.66 -8.86 -12.42
C ARG A 147 -4.25 -9.69 -13.56
N ALA A 148 -5.32 -9.19 -14.19
CA ALA A 148 -5.93 -9.84 -15.36
C ALA A 148 -4.93 -10.11 -16.50
N ARG A 149 -4.01 -9.16 -16.76
CA ARG A 149 -2.96 -9.31 -17.79
C ARG A 149 -1.85 -10.26 -17.36
N ALA A 150 -1.48 -10.27 -16.07
CA ALA A 150 -0.50 -11.22 -15.54
C ALA A 150 -1.00 -12.67 -15.64
N ARG A 151 -2.28 -12.91 -15.30
CA ARG A 151 -2.93 -14.22 -15.47
C ARG A 151 -2.92 -14.71 -16.92
N GLN A 152 -3.15 -13.83 -17.88
CA GLN A 152 -3.15 -14.19 -19.30
C GLN A 152 -1.76 -14.61 -19.82
N ARG A 153 -0.67 -14.09 -19.24
CA ARG A 153 0.70 -14.47 -19.60
C ARG A 153 1.10 -15.85 -19.08
N ARG A 154 0.66 -16.26 -17.89
CA ARG A 154 0.98 -17.59 -17.33
C ARG A 154 0.23 -18.74 -17.99
N ARG A 155 -0.87 -18.45 -18.70
CA ARG A 155 -1.70 -19.44 -19.39
C ARG A 155 -1.23 -19.72 -20.83
N ARG A 156 -0.18 -19.03 -21.29
CA ARG A 156 0.47 -19.25 -22.58
C ARG A 156 1.81 -19.92 -22.34
#